data_AF-A0AAU2EC13-F1
#
_entry.id   AF-A0AAU2EC13-F1
#
_cell.length_a   1.000
_cell.length_b   1.000
_cell.length_c   1.000
_cell.angle_alpha   90.00
_cell.angle_beta   90.00
_cell.angle_gamma   90.00
#
_symmetry.space_group_name_H-M   'P 1'
#
loop_
_entity.id
_entity.type
_entity.pdbx_description
1 polymer ?
#
loop_
_entity_poly.entity_id
_entity_poly.type
_entity_poly.pdbx_seq_one_letter_code
_entity_poly.pdbx_strand_id
1 'polypeptide(L)'
;MTDFETDPDSIAADQEDATVQPGPADLPDPTEAIRAEIHREYAERFVLTEIRTPAAIGGIDFPDGFTELLDFSKFVDENGDPCTESIATMLKPFGTPIEEDYPELQGAGFYRDKGPLFSQTSLDARHR
;
A
#
# COMPACT_ATOMS: atom_id res chain seq x y z
N MET A 1 -9.64 -9.98 60.04
CA MET A 1 -8.21 -10.34 60.05
C MET A 1 -8.17 -11.76 59.51
N THR A 2 -7.66 -11.92 58.28
CA THR A 2 -6.81 -13.05 57.80
C THR A 2 -7.42 -14.48 57.93
N ASP A 3 -7.66 -15.29 56.89
CA ASP A 3 -7.01 -15.41 55.57
C ASP A 3 -7.92 -16.15 54.56
N PHE A 4 -7.96 -15.65 53.32
CA PHE A 4 -8.45 -16.35 52.15
C PHE A 4 -7.20 -16.89 51.44
N GLU A 5 -6.79 -18.11 51.80
CA GLU A 5 -5.67 -18.81 51.16
C GLU A 5 -6.04 -19.08 49.69
N THR A 6 -5.48 -18.25 48.81
CA THR A 6 -5.46 -18.50 47.38
C THR A 6 -4.19 -19.26 47.12
N ASP A 7 -4.28 -20.59 46.99
CA ASP A 7 -3.17 -21.39 46.48
C ASP A 7 -2.98 -21.07 44.99
N PRO A 8 -1.81 -20.56 44.57
CA PRO A 8 -1.51 -20.21 43.19
C PRO A 8 -0.75 -21.34 42.47
N ASP A 9 -1.03 -22.59 42.79
CA ASP A 9 -0.35 -23.73 42.17
C ASP A 9 -1.32 -24.66 41.43
N SER A 10 -0.95 -24.93 40.18
CA SER A 10 -1.46 -26.00 39.32
C SER A 10 -2.74 -25.72 38.53
N ILE A 11 -2.75 -24.62 37.77
CA ILE A 11 -3.27 -24.71 36.39
C ILE A 11 -2.16 -25.37 35.57
N ALA A 12 -2.00 -26.68 35.75
CA ALA A 12 -1.14 -27.48 34.89
C ALA A 12 -1.76 -27.40 33.49
N ALA A 13 -0.98 -26.82 32.58
CA ALA A 13 -1.29 -26.77 31.17
C ALA A 13 -1.47 -28.22 30.68
N ASP A 14 -2.72 -28.60 30.40
CA ASP A 14 -2.98 -29.56 29.34
C ASP A 14 -2.56 -28.87 28.04
N GLN A 15 -1.26 -28.97 27.75
CA GLN A 15 -0.74 -28.84 26.40
C GLN A 15 -1.50 -29.86 25.58
N GLU A 16 -2.45 -29.36 24.79
CA GLU A 16 -3.01 -30.06 23.67
C GLU A 16 -1.86 -30.69 22.89
N ASP A 17 -1.76 -32.02 22.97
CA ASP A 17 -1.02 -32.85 22.05
C ASP A 17 -1.72 -32.76 20.69
N ALA A 18 -1.62 -31.57 20.08
CA ALA A 18 -1.90 -31.34 18.69
C ALA A 18 -0.81 -32.08 17.94
N THR A 19 -1.06 -33.37 17.73
CA THR A 19 -0.41 -34.17 16.71
C THR A 19 -0.54 -33.36 15.42
N VAL A 20 0.53 -32.63 15.07
CA VAL A 20 0.65 -31.93 13.80
C VAL A 20 0.65 -33.04 12.74
N GLN A 21 -0.54 -33.36 12.22
CA GLN A 21 -0.62 -34.04 10.94
C GLN A 21 0.22 -33.19 9.97
N PRO A 22 1.24 -33.75 9.31
CA PRO A 22 1.79 -33.07 8.15
C PRO A 22 0.65 -32.93 7.16
N GLY A 23 0.12 -31.71 7.05
CA GLY A 23 -0.81 -31.35 5.98
C GLY A 23 -0.19 -31.72 4.62
N PRO A 24 -1.01 -32.00 3.60
CA PRO A 24 -0.51 -32.40 2.30
C PRO A 24 0.55 -31.41 1.86
N ALA A 25 1.71 -31.93 1.46
CA ALA A 25 2.87 -31.16 1.04
C ALA A 25 2.44 -29.94 0.22
N ASP A 26 2.89 -28.77 0.64
CA ASP A 26 2.64 -27.47 0.05
C ASP A 26 3.04 -27.53 -1.43
N LEU A 27 2.07 -27.88 -2.29
CA LEU A 27 2.25 -27.83 -3.72
C LEU A 27 2.36 -26.34 -4.05
N PRO A 28 3.42 -25.90 -4.77
CA PRO A 28 3.55 -24.50 -5.13
C PRO A 28 2.27 -24.04 -5.83
N ASP A 29 1.68 -22.95 -5.33
CA ASP A 29 0.42 -22.42 -5.86
C ASP A 29 0.65 -22.07 -7.34
N PRO A 30 -0.03 -22.74 -8.29
CA PRO A 30 0.13 -22.41 -9.71
C PRO A 30 -0.25 -20.96 -10.00
N THR A 31 -1.07 -20.34 -9.14
CA THR A 31 -1.43 -18.93 -9.22
C THR A 31 -0.24 -18.00 -8.91
N GLU A 32 0.72 -18.43 -8.09
CA GLU A 32 1.93 -17.68 -7.78
C GLU A 32 2.87 -17.65 -8.98
N ALA A 33 3.02 -18.77 -9.68
CA ALA A 33 3.78 -18.84 -10.92
C ALA A 33 3.19 -17.93 -12.02
N ILE A 34 1.87 -17.93 -12.17
CA ILE A 34 1.16 -17.04 -13.10
C ILE A 34 1.35 -15.57 -12.70
N ARG A 35 1.25 -15.23 -11.42
CA ARG A 35 1.50 -13.88 -10.92
C ARG A 35 2.92 -13.40 -11.23
N ALA A 36 3.91 -14.25 -11.01
CA ALA A 36 5.31 -13.92 -11.31
C ALA A 36 5.55 -13.71 -12.82
N GLU A 37 4.92 -14.52 -13.67
CA GLU A 37 5.00 -14.36 -15.13
C GLU A 37 4.36 -13.05 -15.60
N ILE A 38 3.15 -12.74 -15.09
CA ILE A 38 2.48 -11.46 -15.38
C ILE A 38 3.32 -10.29 -14.86
N HIS A 39 3.86 -10.36 -13.65
CA HIS A 39 4.72 -9.30 -13.12
C HIS A 39 5.91 -9.04 -14.05
N ARG A 40 6.55 -10.10 -14.55
CA ARG A 40 7.67 -9.98 -15.48
C ARG A 40 7.26 -9.39 -16.83
N GLU A 41 6.10 -9.76 -17.37
CA GLU A 41 5.58 -9.21 -18.63
C GLU A 41 5.20 -7.73 -18.50
N TYR A 42 4.71 -7.31 -17.33
CA TYR A 42 4.24 -5.95 -17.08
C TYR A 42 5.25 -5.05 -16.34
N ALA A 43 6.44 -5.56 -16.00
CA ALA A 43 7.46 -4.84 -15.23
C ALA A 43 7.80 -3.47 -15.83
N GLU A 44 7.97 -3.37 -17.15
CA GLU A 44 8.27 -2.10 -17.83
C GLU A 44 7.13 -1.08 -17.70
N ARG A 45 5.87 -1.56 -17.69
CA ARG A 45 4.70 -0.69 -17.49
C ARG A 45 4.63 -0.21 -16.04
N PHE A 46 4.97 -1.07 -15.08
CA PHE A 46 5.08 -0.69 -13.67
C PHE A 46 6.15 0.37 -13.44
N VAL A 47 7.32 0.20 -14.07
CA VAL A 47 8.38 1.22 -14.06
C VAL A 47 7.88 2.54 -14.62
N LEU A 48 7.19 2.53 -15.77
CA LEU A 48 6.67 3.76 -16.35
C LEU A 48 5.68 4.48 -15.43
N THR A 49 4.80 3.72 -14.74
CA THR A 49 3.88 4.31 -13.75
C THR A 49 4.64 4.87 -12.56
N GLU A 50 5.65 4.15 -12.05
CA GLU A 50 6.48 4.60 -10.92
C GLU A 50 7.40 5.77 -11.26
N ILE A 51 7.73 5.99 -12.53
CA ILE A 51 8.41 7.21 -12.97
C ILE A 51 7.42 8.38 -13.03
N ARG A 52 6.20 8.13 -13.53
CA ARG A 52 5.19 9.17 -13.74
C ARG A 52 4.64 9.73 -12.44
N THR A 53 4.46 8.91 -11.41
CA THR A 53 3.97 9.35 -10.10
C THR A 53 4.85 10.45 -9.48
N PRO A 54 6.13 10.21 -9.15
CA PRO A 54 7.02 11.24 -8.59
C PRO A 54 7.27 12.40 -9.55
N ALA A 55 7.23 12.17 -10.88
CA ALA A 55 7.32 13.26 -11.84
C ALA A 55 6.11 14.19 -11.79
N ALA A 56 4.88 13.65 -11.73
CA ALA A 56 3.67 14.43 -11.59
C ALA A 56 3.67 15.23 -10.27
N ILE A 57 4.12 14.59 -9.19
CA ILE A 57 4.28 15.21 -7.87
C ILE A 57 5.28 16.37 -7.92
N GLY A 58 6.43 16.14 -8.57
CA GLY A 58 7.48 17.14 -8.73
C GLY A 58 7.16 18.24 -9.74
N GLY A 59 6.01 18.19 -10.43
CA GLY A 59 5.71 19.08 -11.54
C GLY A 59 6.70 18.96 -12.70
N ILE A 60 7.28 17.77 -12.88
CA ILE A 60 8.28 17.48 -13.91
C ILE A 60 7.56 17.15 -15.21
N ASP A 61 7.66 18.05 -16.17
CA ASP A 61 7.29 17.79 -17.55
C ASP A 61 8.47 17.17 -18.31
N PHE A 62 8.32 15.91 -18.72
CA PHE A 62 9.32 15.25 -19.56
C PHE A 62 9.26 15.79 -20.99
N PRO A 63 10.42 15.96 -21.67
CA PRO A 63 10.44 16.24 -23.10
C PRO A 63 9.72 15.15 -23.90
N ASP A 64 9.10 15.54 -25.01
CA ASP A 64 8.42 14.60 -25.90
C ASP A 64 9.34 13.45 -26.33
N GLY A 65 8.86 12.22 -26.20
CA GLY A 65 9.61 11.00 -26.52
C GLY A 65 10.70 10.63 -25.52
N PHE A 66 10.94 11.39 -24.44
CA PHE A 66 11.97 11.06 -23.45
C PHE A 66 11.77 9.67 -22.85
N THR A 67 10.55 9.36 -22.42
CA THR A 67 10.20 8.07 -21.82
C THR A 67 10.29 6.91 -22.81
N GLU A 68 10.15 7.17 -24.13
CA GLU A 68 10.29 6.14 -25.17
C GLU A 68 11.76 5.78 -25.45
N LEU A 69 12.68 6.67 -25.07
CA LEU A 69 14.13 6.46 -25.21
C LEU A 69 14.75 5.81 -23.97
N LEU A 70 13.99 5.63 -22.89
CA LEU A 70 14.47 5.00 -21.67
C LEU A 70 14.48 3.48 -21.81
N ASP A 71 15.60 2.87 -21.45
CA ASP A 71 15.69 1.43 -21.25
C ASP A 71 15.08 1.07 -19.88
N PHE A 72 13.79 0.72 -19.87
CA PHE A 72 13.06 0.38 -18.65
C PHE A 72 13.64 -0.81 -17.89
N SER A 73 14.37 -1.71 -18.56
CA SER A 73 15.03 -2.85 -17.91
C SER A 73 16.07 -2.44 -16.86
N LYS A 74 16.60 -1.22 -16.94
CA LYS A 74 17.56 -0.66 -15.96
C LYS A 74 16.92 -0.20 -14.66
N PHE A 75 15.60 -0.10 -14.64
CA PHE A 75 14.82 0.34 -13.49
C PHE A 75 14.08 -0.81 -12.84
N VAL A 76 14.35 -2.05 -13.24
CA VAL A 76 13.76 -3.26 -12.66
C VAL A 76 14.83 -3.96 -11.82
N ASP A 77 14.47 -4.42 -10.64
CA ASP A 77 15.35 -5.18 -9.75
C ASP A 77 15.40 -6.69 -10.12
N GLU A 78 16.06 -7.49 -9.30
CA GLU A 78 16.18 -8.95 -9.51
C GLU A 78 14.85 -9.70 -9.36
N ASN A 79 13.85 -9.08 -8.73
CA ASN A 79 12.53 -9.65 -8.46
C ASN A 79 11.50 -9.26 -9.53
N GLY A 80 11.83 -8.32 -10.42
CA GLY A 80 10.88 -7.79 -11.40
C GLY A 80 10.15 -6.53 -10.92
N ASP A 81 10.55 -5.96 -9.79
CA ASP A 81 9.95 -4.77 -9.19
C ASP A 81 10.69 -3.49 -9.60
N PRO A 82 9.99 -2.35 -9.68
CA PRO A 82 10.59 -1.07 -9.99
C PRO A 82 11.57 -0.62 -8.89
N CYS A 83 12.82 -0.35 -9.27
CA CYS A 83 13.88 0.11 -8.40
C CYS A 83 13.75 1.63 -8.14
N THR A 84 13.25 1.98 -6.96
CA THR A 84 13.03 3.36 -6.51
C THR A 84 14.28 4.24 -6.56
N GLU A 85 15.45 3.70 -6.17
CA GLU A 85 16.73 4.43 -6.18
C GLU A 85 17.18 4.83 -7.60
N SER A 86 16.96 3.93 -8.56
CA SER A 86 17.27 4.17 -9.97
C SER A 86 16.34 5.22 -10.56
N ILE A 87 15.05 5.13 -10.24
CA ILE A 87 14.03 6.11 -10.64
C ILE A 87 14.35 7.48 -10.03
N ALA A 88 14.62 7.56 -8.73
CA ALA A 88 14.99 8.79 -8.05
C ALA A 88 16.25 9.41 -8.68
N THR A 89 17.24 8.58 -9.03
CA THR A 89 18.47 9.06 -9.69
C THR A 89 18.22 9.60 -11.09
N MET A 90 17.29 9.01 -11.85
CA MET A 90 16.87 9.52 -13.16
C MET A 90 16.11 10.85 -13.05
N LEU A 91 15.35 11.05 -11.97
CA LEU A 91 14.56 12.28 -11.76
C LEU A 91 15.38 13.47 -11.23
N LYS A 92 16.50 13.23 -10.54
CA LYS A 92 17.43 14.28 -10.05
C LYS A 92 17.70 15.44 -11.03
N PRO A 93 18.02 15.22 -12.33
CA PRO A 93 18.25 16.31 -13.28
C PRO A 93 17.04 17.21 -13.53
N PHE A 94 15.82 16.72 -13.29
CA PHE A 94 14.58 17.48 -13.47
C PHE A 94 14.16 18.25 -12.21
N GLY A 95 14.86 18.06 -11.09
CA GLY A 95 14.59 18.70 -9.82
C GLY A 95 14.29 17.70 -8.71
N THR A 96 14.22 18.19 -7.47
CA THR A 96 13.72 17.39 -6.35
C THR A 96 12.20 17.32 -6.43
N PRO A 97 11.58 16.13 -6.38
CA PRO A 97 10.13 16.04 -6.23
C PRO A 97 9.73 16.82 -4.97
N ILE A 98 8.69 17.65 -5.11
CA ILE A 98 8.14 18.43 -4.01
C ILE A 98 7.66 17.42 -2.97
N GLU A 99 8.11 17.55 -1.73
CA GLU A 99 7.59 16.74 -0.62
C GLU A 99 6.09 17.05 -0.50
N GLU A 100 5.26 16.03 -0.71
CA GLU A 100 3.81 16.20 -0.72
C GLU A 100 3.31 16.52 0.69
N ASP A 101 2.91 17.76 0.90
CA ASP A 101 2.04 18.11 2.01
C ASP A 101 0.61 17.70 1.61
N TYR A 102 0.33 16.39 1.66
CA TYR A 102 -1.02 15.90 1.42
C TYR A 102 -1.94 16.56 2.45
N PRO A 103 -2.95 17.34 2.03
CA PRO A 103 -3.93 17.81 2.98
C PRO A 103 -4.60 16.57 3.56
N GLU A 104 -4.55 16.41 4.89
CA GLU A 104 -5.34 15.39 5.57
C GLU A 104 -6.77 15.49 5.04
N LEU A 105 -7.25 14.44 4.38
CA LEU A 105 -8.61 14.39 3.83
C LEU A 105 -9.59 14.45 5.01
N GLN A 106 -9.95 15.66 5.42
CA GLN A 106 -11.02 15.90 6.37
C GLN A 106 -12.33 15.44 5.72
N GLY A 107 -12.80 14.24 6.07
CA GLY A 107 -14.12 13.77 5.63
C GLY A 107 -14.33 12.26 5.53
N ALA A 108 -13.30 11.42 5.68
CA ALA A 108 -13.50 9.95 5.62
C ALA A 108 -13.92 9.31 6.96
N GLY A 109 -13.92 10.10 8.05
CA GLY A 109 -14.29 9.65 9.39
C GLY A 109 -15.61 10.26 9.86
N PHE A 110 -16.42 9.47 10.56
CA PHE A 110 -17.54 9.95 11.36
C PHE A 110 -17.04 10.99 12.39
N TYR A 111 -17.19 12.29 12.08
CA TYR A 111 -17.10 13.34 13.08
C TYR A 111 -18.28 13.18 14.05
N ARG A 112 -18.07 12.46 15.16
CA ARG A 112 -19.10 12.27 16.19
C ARG A 112 -19.35 13.50 17.05
N ASP A 113 -18.44 14.47 17.09
CA ASP A 113 -18.47 15.49 18.15
C ASP A 113 -18.49 16.97 17.71
N LYS A 114 -18.60 17.27 16.41
CA LYS A 114 -18.91 18.64 15.96
C LYS A 114 -19.93 18.61 14.83
N GLY A 115 -21.19 18.77 15.20
CA GLY A 115 -22.31 18.79 14.27
C GLY A 115 -22.15 19.88 13.19
N PRO A 116 -22.62 19.65 11.96
CA PRO A 116 -22.60 20.67 10.91
C PRO A 116 -23.58 21.80 11.25
N LEU A 117 -23.10 23.05 11.21
CA LEU A 117 -23.90 24.29 11.21
C LEU A 117 -24.55 24.58 9.85
N PHE A 118 -24.82 23.55 9.04
CA PHE A 118 -25.51 23.72 7.77
C PHE A 118 -26.98 23.38 7.97
N SER A 119 -27.84 24.41 7.90
CA SER A 119 -29.28 24.22 7.85
C SER A 119 -29.60 23.33 6.64
N GLN A 120 -30.08 22.11 6.90
CA GLN A 120 -30.59 21.24 5.84
C GLN A 120 -31.83 21.91 5.25
N THR A 121 -31.63 22.72 4.22
CA THR A 121 -32.73 23.24 3.43
C THR A 121 -33.23 22.07 2.60
N SER A 122 -34.42 21.58 2.88
CA SER A 122 -35.01 20.49 2.10
C SER A 122 -35.12 20.94 0.64
N LEU A 123 -34.59 20.14 -0.29
CA LEU A 123 -34.79 20.31 -1.73
C LEU A 123 -36.21 19.92 -2.18
N ASP A 124 -37.14 19.73 -1.24
CA ASP A 124 -38.53 19.50 -1.56
C ASP A 124 -39.18 20.82 -2.01
N ALA A 125 -39.56 20.86 -3.28
CA ALA A 125 -40.25 22.00 -3.87
C ALA A 125 -41.62 22.29 -3.22
N ARG A 126 -42.14 21.37 -2.39
CA ARG A 126 -43.41 21.55 -1.65
C ARG A 126 -43.27 22.38 -0.37
N HIS A 127 -42.05 22.58 0.11
CA HIS A 127 -41.74 23.39 1.30
C HIS A 127 -40.88 24.62 0.94
N ARG A 128 -41.20 25.27 -0.19
CA ARG A 128 -40.74 26.62 -0.53
C ARG A 128 -41.78 27.66 -0.17
#